data_AF-A0A8H7TNR2-F1
#
_entry.id   AF-A0A8H7TNR2-F1
#
_cell.length_a   1.000
_cell.length_b   1.000
_cell.length_c   1.000
_cell.angle_alpha   90.00
_cell.angle_beta   90.00
_cell.angle_gamma   90.00
#
_symmetry.space_group_name_H-M   'P 1'
#
loop_
_entity.id
_entity.type
_entity.pdbx_description
1 polymer ?
#
loop_
_entity_poly.entity_id
_entity_poly.type
_entity_poly.pdbx_seq_one_letter_code
_entity_poly.pdbx_strand_id
1 'polypeptide(L)'
;MERFSPMPTFTQYLQQANDTLLTIVQIETQEALDAVDQIAAVDGIDVLFIGPFDLGNNIGHPIVGEMAPELKAALAKILEASHKAGKKCGIYSTGGEQARLQGLIGHRLGGPKAAKGVSY
;
A
#
# COMPACT_ATOMS: atom_id res chain seq x y z
N MET A 1 20.35 -21.72 8.16
CA MET A 1 19.08 -21.62 8.90
C MET A 1 19.26 -20.69 10.10
N GLU A 2 19.83 -19.49 9.86
CA GLU A 2 20.29 -18.56 10.93
C GLU A 2 19.46 -17.27 11.03
N ARG A 3 18.48 -17.07 10.14
CA ARG A 3 17.77 -15.78 9.98
C ARG A 3 16.85 -15.42 11.16
N PHE A 4 16.66 -16.33 12.13
CA PHE A 4 15.70 -16.18 13.24
C PHE A 4 16.34 -16.45 14.62
N SER A 5 17.65 -16.25 14.76
CA SER A 5 18.34 -16.38 16.06
C SER A 5 19.01 -15.06 16.48
N PRO A 6 18.93 -14.67 17.76
CA PRO A 6 18.24 -15.37 18.85
C PRO A 6 16.72 -15.14 18.87
N MET A 7 15.97 -16.19 19.20
CA MET A 7 14.54 -16.10 19.49
C MET A 7 14.31 -15.28 20.77
N PRO A 8 13.30 -14.40 20.81
CA PRO A 8 12.97 -13.65 22.02
C PRO A 8 12.57 -14.59 23.16
N THR A 9 12.91 -14.20 24.40
CA THR A 9 12.36 -14.86 25.60
C THR A 9 10.85 -14.71 25.64
N PHE A 10 10.16 -15.56 26.41
CA PHE A 10 8.70 -15.46 26.57
C PHE A 10 8.25 -14.06 27.03
N THR A 11 8.98 -13.46 27.98
CA THR A 11 8.70 -12.09 28.46
C THR A 11 8.89 -11.06 27.36
N GLN A 12 9.99 -11.14 26.61
CA GLN A 12 10.21 -10.24 25.47
C GLN A 12 9.08 -10.43 24.44
N TYR A 13 8.76 -11.66 24.05
CA TYR A 13 7.67 -11.92 23.11
C TYR A 13 6.36 -11.25 23.54
N LEU A 14 5.92 -11.43 24.79
CA LEU A 14 4.69 -10.80 25.29
C LEU A 14 4.74 -9.26 25.27
N GLN A 15 5.92 -8.66 25.38
CA GLN A 15 6.09 -7.20 25.40
C GLN A 15 6.16 -6.57 24.01
N GLN A 16 6.75 -7.23 23.01
CA GLN A 16 7.00 -6.65 21.68
C GLN A 16 6.14 -7.25 20.56
N ALA A 17 5.54 -8.43 20.71
CA ALA A 17 4.90 -9.13 19.59
C ALA A 17 3.89 -8.26 18.83
N ASN A 18 3.00 -7.58 19.54
CA ASN A 18 1.98 -6.73 18.92
C ASN A 18 2.59 -5.55 18.15
N ASP A 19 3.63 -4.92 18.70
CA ASP A 19 4.30 -3.75 18.10
C ASP A 19 5.18 -4.12 16.90
N THR A 20 5.47 -5.41 16.71
CA THR A 20 6.29 -5.92 15.60
C THR A 20 5.47 -6.40 14.40
N LEU A 21 4.14 -6.39 14.50
CA LEU A 21 3.26 -6.77 13.39
C LEU A 21 3.18 -5.66 12.36
N LEU A 22 3.19 -6.05 11.08
CA LEU A 22 2.93 -5.16 9.95
C LEU A 22 1.55 -5.51 9.38
N THR A 23 0.61 -4.57 9.44
CA THR A 23 -0.73 -4.75 8.90
C THR A 23 -0.87 -4.05 7.57
N ILE A 24 -1.14 -4.85 6.53
CA ILE A 24 -1.34 -4.39 5.16
C ILE A 24 -2.79 -4.70 4.76
N VAL A 25 -3.53 -3.70 4.29
CA VAL A 25 -4.90 -3.88 3.77
C VAL A 25 -4.94 -3.62 2.28
N GLN A 26 -5.68 -4.45 1.54
CA GLN A 26 -5.87 -4.24 0.11
C GLN A 26 -7.10 -3.37 -0.16
N ILE A 27 -6.94 -2.36 -1.01
CA ILE A 27 -8.02 -1.55 -1.53
C ILE A 27 -8.28 -1.98 -2.97
N GLU A 28 -9.30 -2.84 -3.13
CA GLU A 28 -9.56 -3.56 -4.38
C GLU A 28 -11.04 -3.68 -4.74
N THR A 29 -11.92 -2.99 -4.00
CA THR A 29 -13.35 -2.89 -4.33
C THR A 29 -13.82 -1.44 -4.34
N GLN A 30 -14.98 -1.20 -4.97
CA GLN A 30 -15.63 0.10 -5.00
C GLN A 30 -15.95 0.59 -3.58
N GLU A 31 -16.46 -0.27 -2.71
CA GLU A 31 -16.80 0.09 -1.32
C GLU A 31 -15.55 0.49 -0.53
N ALA A 32 -14.45 -0.24 -0.71
CA ALA A 32 -13.17 0.10 -0.06
C ALA A 32 -12.60 1.43 -0.61
N LEU A 33 -12.75 1.68 -1.91
CA LEU A 33 -12.34 2.94 -2.53
C LEU A 33 -13.17 4.13 -2.03
N ASP A 34 -14.46 3.92 -1.79
CA ASP A 34 -15.37 4.94 -1.26
C ASP A 34 -15.06 5.26 0.21
N ALA A 35 -14.72 4.24 0.99
CA ALA A 35 -14.34 4.35 2.40
C ALA A 35 -12.84 4.61 2.64
N VAL A 36 -12.04 4.87 1.60
CA VAL A 36 -10.57 4.80 1.69
C VAL A 36 -9.96 5.74 2.76
N ASP A 37 -10.49 6.94 2.93
CA ASP A 37 -10.04 7.86 4.00
C ASP A 37 -10.34 7.31 5.41
N GLN A 38 -11.49 6.66 5.59
CA GLN A 38 -11.89 6.06 6.86
C GLN A 38 -11.01 4.86 7.18
N ILE A 39 -10.74 4.01 6.17
CA ILE A 39 -9.83 2.87 6.28
C ILE A 39 -8.42 3.35 6.62
N ALA A 40 -7.91 4.37 5.93
CA ALA A 40 -6.58 4.91 6.18
C ALA A 40 -6.41 5.45 7.62
N ALA A 41 -7.47 5.98 8.21
CA ALA A 41 -7.51 6.49 9.57
C ALA A 41 -7.56 5.42 10.67
N VAL A 42 -7.75 4.13 10.34
CA VAL A 42 -7.77 3.06 11.35
C VAL A 42 -6.39 2.88 11.97
N ASP A 43 -6.33 2.92 13.31
CA ASP A 43 -5.13 2.64 14.08
C ASP A 43 -4.72 1.17 13.92
N GLY A 44 -3.41 0.94 13.77
CA GLY A 44 -2.85 -0.39 13.54
C GLY A 44 -2.80 -0.83 12.07
N ILE A 45 -3.35 -0.07 11.12
CA ILE A 45 -3.06 -0.25 9.69
C ILE A 45 -1.79 0.52 9.32
N ASP A 46 -0.81 -0.16 8.72
CA ASP A 46 0.46 0.46 8.33
C ASP A 46 0.52 0.81 6.84
N VAL A 47 -0.11 -0.01 6.01
CA VAL A 47 -0.02 0.08 4.55
C VAL A 47 -1.39 -0.11 3.90
N LEU A 48 -1.74 0.83 3.02
CA LEU A 48 -2.79 0.63 2.03
C LEU A 48 -2.14 0.10 0.76
N PHE A 49 -2.55 -1.08 0.33
CA PHE A 49 -1.99 -1.76 -0.83
C PHE A 49 -3.03 -1.82 -1.94
N ILE A 50 -2.65 -1.47 -3.16
CA ILE A 50 -3.57 -1.44 -4.29
C ILE A 50 -3.42 -2.73 -5.10
N GLY A 51 -4.53 -3.46 -5.25
CA GLY A 51 -4.67 -4.55 -6.21
C GLY A 51 -5.31 -4.00 -7.50
N PRO A 52 -4.54 -3.54 -8.50
CA PRO A 52 -5.09 -2.76 -9.60
C PRO A 52 -5.96 -3.58 -10.55
N PHE A 53 -5.74 -4.90 -10.63
CA PHE A 53 -6.55 -5.80 -11.45
C PHE A 53 -7.93 -6.02 -10.83
N ASP A 54 -7.98 -6.38 -9.55
CA ASP A 54 -9.24 -6.58 -8.82
C ASP A 54 -10.01 -5.27 -8.66
N LEU A 55 -9.33 -4.17 -8.32
CA LEU A 55 -9.94 -2.84 -8.28
C LEU A 55 -10.56 -2.49 -9.63
N GLY A 56 -9.80 -2.65 -10.71
CA GLY A 56 -10.27 -2.40 -12.08
C GLY A 56 -11.52 -3.21 -12.42
N ASN A 57 -11.54 -4.50 -12.11
CA ASN A 57 -12.72 -5.35 -12.30
C ASN A 57 -13.93 -4.82 -11.51
N ASN A 58 -13.72 -4.42 -10.25
CA ASN A 58 -14.78 -4.03 -9.34
C ASN A 58 -15.41 -2.67 -9.69
N ILE A 59 -14.60 -1.74 -10.20
CA ILE A 59 -15.07 -0.40 -10.62
C ILE A 59 -15.48 -0.32 -12.11
N GLY A 60 -15.52 -1.46 -12.82
CA GLY A 60 -15.97 -1.52 -14.22
C GLY A 60 -14.90 -1.13 -15.26
N HIS A 61 -13.63 -1.04 -14.86
CA HIS A 61 -12.50 -0.67 -15.70
C HIS A 61 -11.38 -1.74 -15.66
N PRO A 62 -11.65 -2.97 -16.15
CA PRO A 62 -10.70 -4.07 -16.12
C PRO A 62 -9.44 -3.74 -16.94
N ILE A 63 -8.29 -4.21 -16.48
CA ILE A 63 -7.02 -4.03 -17.19
C ILE A 63 -6.91 -5.09 -18.30
N VAL A 64 -7.26 -4.69 -19.52
CA VAL A 64 -7.07 -5.49 -20.75
C VAL A 64 -5.91 -4.98 -21.62
N GLY A 65 -5.15 -4.01 -21.11
CA GLY A 65 -4.08 -3.30 -21.80
C GLY A 65 -3.60 -2.14 -20.94
N GLU A 66 -3.66 -0.91 -21.48
CA GLU A 66 -3.41 0.27 -20.66
C GLU A 66 -4.52 0.50 -19.62
N MET A 67 -4.14 0.97 -18.43
CA MET A 67 -5.10 1.36 -17.40
C MET A 67 -5.94 2.54 -17.86
N ALA A 68 -7.25 2.41 -17.72
CA ALA A 68 -8.22 3.47 -17.99
C ALA A 68 -7.97 4.69 -17.07
N PRO A 69 -8.32 5.92 -17.51
CA PRO A 69 -8.21 7.12 -16.70
C PRO A 69 -8.89 7.02 -15.33
N GLU A 70 -10.04 6.35 -15.25
CA GLU A 70 -10.84 6.15 -14.05
C GLU A 70 -10.10 5.28 -13.03
N LEU A 71 -9.49 4.18 -13.50
CA LEU A 71 -8.64 3.35 -12.65
C LEU A 71 -7.41 4.14 -12.17
N LYS A 72 -6.75 4.91 -13.06
CA LYS A 72 -5.62 5.78 -12.66
C LYS A 72 -6.03 6.80 -11.60
N ALA A 73 -7.23 7.38 -11.70
CA ALA A 73 -7.77 8.31 -10.71
C ALA A 73 -8.05 7.59 -9.38
N ALA A 74 -8.57 6.37 -9.40
CA ALA A 74 -8.75 5.55 -8.20
C ALA A 74 -7.40 5.25 -7.50
N LEU A 75 -6.37 4.88 -8.26
CA LEU A 75 -5.01 4.69 -7.72
C LEU A 75 -4.48 5.96 -7.03
N ALA A 76 -4.68 7.12 -7.67
CA ALA A 76 -4.26 8.41 -7.13
C ALA A 76 -5.00 8.76 -5.82
N LYS A 77 -6.31 8.50 -5.75
CA LYS A 77 -7.13 8.70 -4.55
C LYS A 77 -6.60 7.86 -3.37
N ILE A 78 -6.28 6.59 -3.61
CA ILE A 78 -5.76 5.69 -2.56
C ILE A 78 -4.39 6.16 -2.07
N LEU A 79 -3.51 6.58 -2.99
CA LEU A 79 -2.21 7.13 -2.65
C LEU A 79 -2.32 8.39 -1.79
N GLU A 80 -3.21 9.31 -2.16
CA GLU A 80 -3.46 10.54 -1.40
C GLU A 80 -3.98 10.23 0.01
N ALA A 81 -5.00 9.36 0.12
CA ALA A 81 -5.55 8.95 1.41
C ALA A 81 -4.49 8.32 2.32
N SER A 82 -3.63 7.46 1.75
CA SER A 82 -2.50 6.84 2.47
C SER A 82 -1.56 7.91 3.03
N HIS A 83 -1.11 8.84 2.18
CA HIS A 83 -0.17 9.89 2.59
C HIS A 83 -0.78 10.87 3.61
N LYS A 84 -2.04 11.25 3.41
CA LYS A 84 -2.78 12.13 4.32
C LYS A 84 -2.89 11.53 5.72
N ALA A 85 -3.06 10.21 5.83
CA ALA A 85 -3.09 9.49 7.10
C ALA A 85 -1.69 9.06 7.62
N GLY A 86 -0.61 9.46 6.93
CA GLY A 86 0.76 9.10 7.31
C GLY A 86 1.11 7.61 7.10
N LYS A 87 0.29 6.87 6.35
CA LYS A 87 0.47 5.45 6.05
C LYS A 87 1.29 5.24 4.78
N LYS A 88 1.89 4.07 4.60
CA LYS A 88 2.57 3.72 3.34
C LYS A 88 1.54 3.31 2.30
N CYS A 89 1.88 3.50 1.02
CA CYS A 89 1.09 3.02 -0.10
C CYS A 89 1.91 2.02 -0.91
N GLY A 90 1.33 0.86 -1.20
CA GLY A 90 1.90 -0.14 -2.10
C GLY A 90 0.97 -0.41 -3.28
N ILE A 91 1.49 -1.01 -4.34
CA ILE A 91 0.70 -1.44 -5.49
C ILE A 91 1.33 -2.69 -6.10
N TYR A 92 0.50 -3.64 -6.54
CA TYR A 92 0.98 -4.79 -7.29
C TYR A 92 1.49 -4.38 -8.68
N SER A 93 2.61 -4.97 -9.08
CA SER A 93 3.22 -4.81 -10.41
C SER A 93 3.57 -6.18 -10.98
N THR A 94 3.41 -6.36 -12.30
CA THR A 94 3.73 -7.61 -13.00
C THR A 94 5.22 -7.80 -13.26
N GLY A 95 6.04 -6.77 -13.03
CA GLY A 95 7.49 -6.82 -13.20
C GLY A 95 8.22 -5.61 -12.64
N GLY A 96 9.55 -5.71 -12.55
CA GLY A 96 10.40 -4.70 -11.90
C GLY A 96 10.36 -3.31 -12.56
N GLU A 97 10.21 -3.25 -13.89
CA GLU A 97 10.08 -1.96 -14.59
C GLU A 97 8.80 -1.22 -14.20
N GLN A 98 7.67 -1.93 -14.19
CA GLN A 98 6.39 -1.36 -13.75
C GLN A 98 6.47 -0.93 -12.27
N ALA A 99 7.08 -1.75 -11.41
CA ALA A 99 7.28 -1.41 -10.00
C ALA A 99 8.10 -0.12 -9.83
N ARG A 100 9.18 0.04 -10.62
CA ARG A 100 9.99 1.27 -10.63
C ARG A 100 9.18 2.48 -11.05
N LEU A 101 8.40 2.39 -12.13
CA LEU A 101 7.56 3.49 -12.61
C LEU A 101 6.51 3.89 -11.57
N GLN A 102 5.81 2.92 -10.99
CA GLN A 102 4.82 3.16 -9.94
C GLN A 102 5.47 3.76 -8.67
N GLY A 103 6.66 3.29 -8.28
CA GLY A 103 7.42 3.86 -7.17
C GLY A 103 7.79 5.33 -7.37
N LEU A 104 8.18 5.72 -8.60
CA LEU A 104 8.48 7.11 -8.95
C LEU A 104 7.23 8.01 -8.93
N ILE A 105 6.09 7.50 -9.39
CA ILE A 105 4.80 8.23 -9.34
C ILE A 105 4.38 8.41 -7.88
N GLY A 106 4.49 7.35 -7.07
CA GLY A 106 4.25 7.39 -5.62
C GLY A 106 5.07 8.47 -4.91
N HIS A 107 6.36 8.58 -5.26
CA HIS A 107 7.25 9.62 -4.72
C HIS A 107 6.94 11.04 -5.20
N ARG A 108 6.37 11.22 -6.40
CA ARG A 108 6.10 12.55 -6.99
C ARG A 108 4.80 13.18 -6.45
N LEU A 109 3.80 12.36 -6.12
CA LEU A 109 2.54 12.81 -5.55
C LEU A 109 2.60 12.99 -4.02
N GLY A 110 3.59 12.39 -3.35
CA GLY A 110 4.01 12.78 -2.00
C GLY A 110 4.91 14.01 -2.08
N GLY A 111 4.53 15.13 -1.45
CA GLY A 111 5.33 16.37 -1.45
C GLY A 111 6.82 16.18 -1.06
N PRO A 112 7.65 17.25 -1.16
CA PRO A 112 9.13 17.19 -1.26
C PRO A 112 9.91 16.46 -0.16
N LYS A 113 9.26 15.93 0.89
CA LYS A 113 9.86 15.10 1.95
C LYS A 113 9.84 13.59 1.68
N ALA A 114 9.17 13.10 0.63
CA ALA A 114 9.15 11.66 0.30
C ALA A 114 10.45 11.16 -0.36
N ALA A 115 11.35 12.07 -0.77
CA ALA A 115 12.64 11.73 -1.39
C ALA A 115 13.70 11.29 -0.34
N LYS A 116 13.42 10.24 0.42
CA LYS A 116 14.46 9.37 0.99
C LYS A 116 14.06 7.94 0.70
N GLY A 117 14.75 7.40 -0.30
CA GLY A 117 14.38 6.22 -1.04
C GLY A 117 14.20 4.99 -0.17
N VAL A 118 13.23 4.18 -0.58
CA VAL A 118 13.25 2.74 -0.38
C VAL A 118 13.56 2.15 -1.74
N SER A 119 14.85 1.98 -2.01
CA SER A 119 15.31 0.91 -2.89
C SER A 119 15.23 -0.38 -2.08
N TYR A 120 14.79 -1.48 -2.71
CA TYR A 120 14.89 -2.82 -2.14
C TYR A 120 16.30 -3.11 -1.60
#